data_AF-A0A3Q2PWY6-F1
#
_entry.id   AF-A0A3Q2PWY6-F1
#
_cell.length_a   1.000
_cell.length_b   1.000
_cell.length_c   1.000
_cell.angle_alpha   90.00
_cell.angle_beta   90.00
_cell.angle_gamma   90.00
#
_symmetry.space_group_name_H-M   'P 1'
#
loop_
_entity.id
_entity.type
_entity.pdbx_description
1 polymer ?
#
loop_
_entity_poly.entity_id
_entity_poly.type
_entity_poly.pdbx_seq_one_letter_code
_entity_poly.pdbx_strand_id
1 'polypeptide(L)'
;MSKDKAHLARFVLDALDGEIVDSPADGAQTPLVASVLLPDGQTRCKFIELLLQRGASVNCQDEDGRTALSYACEKGYLDAVKILVQNGADPEILDSWGNTPLMYAAVADHTVVVEFLVRAFKRLGLQIDRQNKAGNSAVEVAKFLGHTECISALTNISKRSCEADEGNFKRKVNSLASKLEVLQMRDLNYTGLSFTAFLLVCITAVHREKVFQL
;
A
#
# COMPACT_ATOMS: atom_id res chain seq x y z
N MET A 1 25.01 -19.08 8.94
CA MET A 1 25.80 -19.02 7.70
C MET A 1 25.57 -17.66 7.06
N SER A 2 26.52 -16.74 7.23
CA SER A 2 26.48 -15.45 6.53
C SER A 2 26.75 -15.74 5.05
N LYS A 3 25.72 -15.89 4.22
CA LYS A 3 25.90 -15.80 2.76
C LYS A 3 26.52 -14.43 2.52
N ASP A 4 27.76 -14.37 2.08
CA ASP A 4 28.51 -13.13 1.99
C ASP A 4 27.72 -12.10 1.17
N LYS A 5 27.66 -10.86 1.65
CA LYS A 5 26.92 -9.78 0.97
C LYS A 5 27.39 -9.59 -0.48
N ALA A 6 28.68 -9.87 -0.73
CA ALA A 6 29.26 -9.89 -2.06
C ALA A 6 28.67 -11.00 -2.95
N HIS A 7 28.37 -12.17 -2.38
CA HIS A 7 27.69 -13.26 -3.09
C HIS A 7 26.27 -12.85 -3.49
N LEU A 8 25.52 -12.22 -2.59
CA LEU A 8 24.16 -11.74 -2.90
C LEU A 8 24.19 -10.70 -4.03
N ALA A 9 25.09 -9.71 -3.94
CA ALA A 9 25.21 -8.69 -4.98
C ALA A 9 25.62 -9.29 -6.34
N ARG A 10 26.57 -10.23 -6.34
CA ARG A 10 26.99 -10.94 -7.55
C ARG A 10 25.84 -11.74 -8.16
N PHE A 11 25.11 -12.48 -7.33
CA PHE A 11 23.94 -13.24 -7.78
C PHE A 11 22.88 -12.35 -8.43
N VAL A 12 22.57 -11.19 -7.84
CA VAL A 12 21.62 -10.25 -8.44
C VAL A 12 22.12 -9.71 -9.78
N LEU A 13 23.43 -9.43 -9.90
CA LEU A 13 24.03 -9.00 -11.17
C LEU A 13 23.96 -10.10 -12.24
N ASP A 14 24.31 -11.33 -11.87
CA ASP A 14 24.25 -12.49 -12.77
C ASP A 14 22.80 -12.73 -13.25
N ALA A 15 21.80 -12.53 -12.37
CA ALA A 15 20.39 -12.63 -12.74
C ALA A 15 19.92 -11.50 -13.68
N LEU A 16 20.51 -10.30 -13.59
CA LEU A 16 20.23 -9.23 -14.54
C LEU A 16 20.84 -9.51 -15.93
N ASP A 17 21.96 -10.22 -15.98
CA ASP A 17 22.63 -10.58 -17.23
C ASP A 17 22.05 -11.87 -17.85
N GLY A 18 21.39 -12.71 -17.07
CA GLY A 18 20.76 -13.97 -17.49
C GLY A 18 19.34 -13.84 -18.05
N GLU A 19 18.85 -14.89 -18.72
CA GLU A 19 17.48 -14.96 -19.25
C GLU A 19 16.43 -15.34 -18.19
N ILE A 20 16.83 -15.98 -17.09
CA ILE A 20 15.91 -16.47 -16.03
C ILE A 20 16.12 -15.66 -14.75
N VAL A 21 15.30 -14.61 -14.58
CA VAL A 21 15.34 -13.67 -13.43
C VAL A 21 14.70 -14.18 -12.15
N ASP A 22 13.97 -15.30 -12.21
CA ASP A 22 13.26 -15.88 -11.05
C ASP A 22 13.92 -17.14 -10.49
N SER A 23 14.96 -17.67 -11.16
CA SER A 23 15.61 -18.91 -10.71
C SER A 23 16.29 -18.71 -9.36
N PRO A 24 15.99 -19.52 -8.34
CA PRO A 24 16.71 -19.45 -7.08
C PRO A 24 18.17 -19.85 -7.29
N ALA A 25 19.15 -19.06 -6.81
CA ALA A 25 20.53 -19.52 -6.74
C ALA A 25 20.72 -20.44 -5.53
N ASP A 26 21.49 -21.51 -5.76
CA ASP A 26 22.04 -22.45 -4.76
C ASP A 26 21.08 -22.75 -3.60
N GLY A 27 19.81 -22.97 -3.95
CA GLY A 27 18.78 -23.54 -3.08
C GLY A 27 18.37 -22.69 -1.88
N ALA A 28 17.98 -21.43 -2.07
CA ALA A 28 17.07 -20.81 -1.10
C ALA A 28 16.41 -19.50 -1.54
N GLN A 29 16.97 -18.69 -2.45
CA GLN A 29 16.46 -17.31 -2.64
C GLN A 29 16.40 -16.90 -4.11
N THR A 30 15.28 -16.29 -4.50
CA THR A 30 15.11 -15.66 -5.81
C THR A 30 15.97 -14.39 -5.89
N PRO A 31 16.39 -13.96 -7.09
CA PRO A 31 17.14 -12.70 -7.26
C PRO A 31 16.43 -11.50 -6.65
N LEU A 32 15.10 -11.48 -6.74
CA LEU A 32 14.27 -10.44 -6.12
C LEU A 32 14.36 -10.46 -4.60
N VAL A 33 14.26 -11.64 -3.96
CA VAL A 33 14.45 -11.77 -2.49
C VAL A 33 15.88 -11.38 -2.09
N ALA A 34 16.89 -11.83 -2.83
CA ALA A 34 18.29 -11.48 -2.57
C ALA A 34 18.54 -9.96 -2.61
N SER A 35 17.90 -9.25 -3.55
CA SER A 35 18.02 -7.79 -3.65
C SER A 35 17.51 -7.08 -2.40
N VAL A 36 16.43 -7.55 -1.77
CA VAL A 36 15.87 -6.97 -0.53
C VAL A 36 16.84 -7.08 0.65
N LEU A 37 17.68 -8.12 0.66
CA LEU A 37 18.65 -8.37 1.73
C LEU A 37 19.95 -7.55 1.60
N LEU A 38 20.10 -6.76 0.54
CA LEU A 38 21.26 -5.88 0.38
C LEU A 38 21.30 -4.79 1.47
N PRO A 39 22.49 -4.45 2.00
CA PRO A 39 22.63 -3.54 3.14
C PRO A 39 22.27 -2.09 2.79
N ASP A 40 22.62 -1.64 1.59
CA ASP A 40 22.41 -0.26 1.15
C ASP A 40 20.98 -0.07 0.59
N GLY A 41 20.27 0.92 1.10
CA GLY A 41 18.86 1.17 0.76
C GLY A 41 18.66 1.63 -0.69
N GLN A 42 19.56 2.48 -1.20
CA GLN A 42 19.47 2.98 -2.58
C GLN A 42 19.73 1.86 -3.58
N THR A 43 20.80 1.11 -3.34
CA THR A 43 21.18 -0.05 -4.16
C THR A 43 20.07 -1.09 -4.16
N ARG A 44 19.50 -1.41 -3.01
CA ARG A 44 18.34 -2.30 -2.89
C ARG A 44 17.18 -1.88 -3.77
N CYS A 45 16.71 -0.62 -3.64
CA CYS A 45 15.58 -0.13 -4.43
C CYS A 45 15.85 -0.20 -5.93
N LYS A 46 17.06 0.22 -6.34
CA LYS A 46 17.48 0.18 -7.75
C LYS A 46 17.50 -1.23 -8.31
N PHE A 47 18.02 -2.21 -7.57
CA PHE A 47 18.02 -3.61 -8.02
C PHE A 47 16.62 -4.21 -8.08
N ILE A 48 15.75 -3.92 -7.11
CA ILE A 48 14.34 -4.34 -7.14
C ILE A 48 13.67 -3.81 -8.42
N GLU A 49 13.80 -2.51 -8.69
CA GLU A 49 13.21 -1.89 -9.89
C GLU A 49 13.76 -2.50 -11.19
N LEU A 50 15.07 -2.69 -11.29
CA LEU A 50 15.71 -3.27 -12.47
C LEU A 50 15.27 -4.72 -12.72
N LEU A 51 15.20 -5.55 -11.67
CA LEU A 51 14.73 -6.94 -11.80
C LEU A 51 13.26 -6.98 -12.26
N LEU A 52 12.40 -6.15 -11.68
CA LEU A 52 10.99 -6.07 -12.08
C LEU A 52 10.83 -5.59 -13.53
N GLN A 53 11.64 -4.62 -13.97
CA GLN A 53 11.67 -4.19 -15.37
C GLN A 53 12.13 -5.28 -16.33
N ARG A 54 12.95 -6.22 -15.87
CA ARG A 54 13.40 -7.40 -16.63
C ARG A 54 12.42 -8.57 -16.57
N GLY A 55 11.24 -8.37 -15.97
CA GLY A 55 10.18 -9.37 -15.92
C GLY A 55 10.26 -10.33 -14.75
N ALA A 56 11.04 -10.01 -13.70
CA ALA A 56 11.03 -10.80 -12.47
C ALA A 56 9.62 -10.84 -11.88
N SER A 57 9.17 -12.03 -11.47
CA SER A 57 7.88 -12.20 -10.81
C SER A 57 7.94 -11.58 -9.42
N VAL A 58 7.17 -10.50 -9.22
CA VAL A 58 7.08 -9.79 -7.93
C VAL A 58 6.63 -10.69 -6.77
N ASN A 59 5.88 -11.73 -7.10
CA ASN A 59 5.26 -12.68 -6.17
C ASN A 59 6.02 -14.01 -6.09
N CYS A 60 7.24 -14.09 -6.65
CA CYS A 60 8.04 -15.29 -6.57
C CYS A 60 8.34 -15.64 -5.11
N GLN A 61 8.06 -16.89 -4.73
CA GLN A 61 8.27 -17.42 -3.39
C GLN A 61 9.62 -18.16 -3.34
N ASP A 62 10.28 -18.06 -2.20
CA ASP A 62 11.44 -18.88 -1.89
C ASP A 62 11.04 -20.27 -1.34
N GLU A 63 12.03 -21.05 -0.90
CA GLU A 63 11.79 -22.41 -0.36
C GLU A 63 10.94 -22.43 0.91
N ASP A 64 10.96 -21.34 1.68
CA ASP A 64 10.13 -21.16 2.86
C ASP A 64 8.72 -20.64 2.50
N GLY A 65 8.44 -20.40 1.22
CA GLY A 65 7.18 -19.81 0.75
C GLY A 65 7.11 -18.30 0.94
N ARG A 66 8.22 -17.64 1.26
CA ARG A 66 8.25 -16.20 1.51
C ARG A 66 8.53 -15.42 0.23
N THR A 67 7.89 -14.27 0.09
CA THR A 67 8.12 -13.36 -1.03
C THR A 67 9.08 -12.24 -0.65
N ALA A 68 9.57 -11.49 -1.65
CA ALA A 68 10.35 -10.28 -1.43
C ALA A 68 9.62 -9.27 -0.51
N LEU A 69 8.28 -9.21 -0.58
CA LEU A 69 7.47 -8.37 0.29
C LEU A 69 7.55 -8.82 1.75
N SER A 70 7.45 -10.12 2.03
CA SER A 70 7.60 -10.66 3.40
C SER A 70 8.93 -10.27 4.03
N TYR A 71 10.04 -10.38 3.28
CA TYR A 71 11.36 -9.94 3.74
C TYR A 71 11.44 -8.42 3.97
N ALA A 72 10.91 -7.62 3.04
CA ALA A 72 10.93 -6.16 3.18
C ALA A 72 10.14 -5.70 4.42
N CYS A 73 9.05 -6.40 4.72
CA CYS A 73 8.22 -6.17 5.90
C CYS A 73 8.91 -6.56 7.20
N GLU A 74 9.55 -7.73 7.25
CA GLU A 74 10.33 -8.19 8.41
C GLU A 74 11.51 -7.26 8.72
N LYS A 75 12.14 -6.67 7.70
CA LYS A 75 13.29 -5.76 7.86
C LYS A 75 12.91 -4.28 7.99
N GLY A 76 11.64 -3.93 7.84
CA GLY A 76 11.16 -2.55 8.00
C GLY A 76 11.54 -1.63 6.83
N TYR A 77 11.85 -2.21 5.67
CA TYR A 77 12.33 -1.48 4.50
C TYR A 77 11.18 -0.86 3.72
N LEU A 78 10.63 0.25 4.25
CA LEU A 78 9.45 0.91 3.70
C LEU A 78 9.57 1.24 2.22
N ASP A 79 10.74 1.70 1.75
CA ASP A 79 10.92 2.07 0.34
C ASP A 79 10.82 0.84 -0.58
N ALA A 80 11.41 -0.29 -0.16
CA ALA A 80 11.26 -1.57 -0.87
C ALA A 80 9.80 -2.05 -0.83
N VAL A 81 9.11 -1.94 0.31
CA VAL A 81 7.67 -2.29 0.43
C VAL A 81 6.83 -1.47 -0.55
N LYS A 82 7.07 -0.16 -0.66
CA LYS A 82 6.35 0.72 -1.60
C LYS A 82 6.58 0.28 -3.04
N ILE A 83 7.83 0.05 -3.45
CA ILE A 83 8.17 -0.36 -4.81
C ILE A 83 7.49 -1.69 -5.14
N LEU A 84 7.58 -2.68 -4.27
CA LEU A 84 6.97 -4.00 -4.47
C LEU A 84 5.44 -3.90 -4.60
N VAL A 85 4.77 -3.19 -3.68
CA VAL A 85 3.31 -3.01 -3.72
C VAL A 85 2.85 -2.22 -4.95
N GLN A 86 3.62 -1.21 -5.39
CA GLN A 86 3.33 -0.47 -6.62
C GLN A 86 3.45 -1.34 -7.88
N ASN A 87 4.33 -2.34 -7.86
CA ASN A 87 4.51 -3.30 -8.94
C ASN A 87 3.63 -4.55 -8.81
N GLY A 88 2.58 -4.49 -7.98
CA GLY A 88 1.58 -5.57 -7.89
C GLY A 88 1.96 -6.73 -6.98
N ALA A 89 2.85 -6.51 -6.01
CA ALA A 89 3.07 -7.49 -4.95
C ALA A 89 1.76 -7.80 -4.22
N ASP A 90 1.42 -9.08 -4.14
CA ASP A 90 0.25 -9.57 -3.43
C ASP A 90 0.59 -9.72 -1.94
N PRO A 91 -0.04 -8.92 -1.06
CA PRO A 91 0.27 -8.96 0.34
C PRO A 91 -0.47 -10.08 1.11
N GLU A 92 -1.29 -10.89 0.45
CA GLU A 92 -1.94 -12.06 1.05
C GLU A 92 -1.17 -13.38 0.86
N ILE A 93 -0.07 -13.37 0.11
CA ILE A 93 0.75 -14.57 -0.09
C ILE A 93 1.29 -15.05 1.26
N LEU A 94 1.05 -16.34 1.52
CA LEU A 94 1.38 -17.00 2.76
C LEU A 94 2.68 -17.78 2.62
N ASP A 95 3.50 -17.73 3.67
CA ASP A 95 4.65 -18.62 3.81
C ASP A 95 4.24 -20.05 4.25
N SER A 96 5.24 -20.90 4.42
CA SER A 96 5.07 -22.29 4.89
C SER A 96 4.46 -22.40 6.29
N TRP A 97 4.48 -21.34 7.10
CA TRP A 97 3.85 -21.26 8.42
C TRP A 97 2.47 -20.59 8.39
N GLY A 98 2.00 -20.16 7.22
CA GLY A 98 0.75 -19.43 7.04
C GLY A 98 0.83 -17.96 7.45
N ASN A 99 2.03 -17.38 7.61
CA ASN A 99 2.16 -15.97 7.95
C ASN A 99 2.00 -15.07 6.72
N THR A 100 1.39 -13.92 6.94
CA THR A 100 1.34 -12.83 5.95
C THR A 100 2.53 -11.87 6.12
N PRO A 101 2.91 -11.12 5.08
CA PRO A 101 3.86 -10.01 5.20
C PRO A 101 3.51 -9.02 6.33
N LEU A 102 2.21 -8.78 6.56
CA LEU A 102 1.74 -7.91 7.64
C LEU A 102 2.09 -8.46 9.03
N MET A 103 1.99 -9.78 9.24
CA MET A 103 2.42 -10.41 10.49
C MET A 103 3.91 -10.22 10.72
N TYR A 104 4.75 -10.34 9.69
CA TYR A 104 6.19 -10.10 9.81
C TYR A 104 6.51 -8.64 10.19
N ALA A 105 5.83 -7.66 9.60
CA ALA A 105 5.99 -6.26 10.00
C ALA A 105 5.57 -6.03 11.47
N ALA A 106 4.53 -6.73 11.92
CA ALA A 106 4.05 -6.67 13.31
C ALA A 106 5.00 -7.36 14.30
N VAL A 107 5.59 -8.50 13.93
CA VAL A 107 6.62 -9.20 14.71
C VAL A 107 7.86 -8.35 14.91
N ALA A 108 8.22 -7.53 13.93
CA ALA A 108 9.41 -6.69 13.97
C ALA A 108 9.16 -5.27 14.51
N ASP A 109 7.94 -4.97 14.96
CA ASP A 109 7.48 -3.65 15.43
C ASP A 109 7.71 -2.50 14.43
N HIS A 110 7.62 -2.81 13.13
CA HIS A 110 7.81 -1.83 12.07
C HIS A 110 6.52 -1.06 11.80
N THR A 111 6.11 -0.24 12.78
CA THR A 111 4.83 0.49 12.81
C THR A 111 4.55 1.27 11.52
N VAL A 112 5.56 1.93 10.93
CA VAL A 112 5.39 2.68 9.67
C VAL A 112 5.05 1.77 8.49
N VAL A 113 5.67 0.59 8.41
CA VAL A 113 5.37 -0.41 7.38
C VAL A 113 3.98 -1.02 7.62
N VAL A 114 3.64 -1.31 8.88
CA VAL A 114 2.30 -1.78 9.27
C VAL A 114 1.23 -0.79 8.84
N GLU A 115 1.39 0.50 9.15
CA GLU A 115 0.44 1.53 8.73
C GLU A 115 0.28 1.60 7.20
N PHE A 116 1.40 1.50 6.47
CA PHE A 116 1.37 1.52 5.01
C PHE A 116 0.62 0.31 4.46
N LEU A 117 0.92 -0.89 4.94
CA LEU A 117 0.25 -2.13 4.52
C LEU A 117 -1.23 -2.11 4.88
N VAL A 118 -1.61 -1.75 6.11
CA VAL A 118 -3.04 -1.73 6.48
C VAL A 118 -3.84 -0.78 5.60
N ARG A 119 -3.27 0.39 5.24
CA ARG A 119 -3.89 1.29 4.25
C ARG A 119 -4.00 0.62 2.87
N ALA A 120 -2.96 -0.07 2.42
CA ALA A 120 -2.97 -0.81 1.15
C ALA A 120 -4.02 -1.93 1.14
N PHE A 121 -4.10 -2.75 2.20
CA PHE A 121 -5.10 -3.82 2.35
C PHE A 121 -6.51 -3.27 2.28
N LYS A 122 -6.82 -2.21 3.05
CA LYS A 122 -8.15 -1.58 3.03
C LYS A 122 -8.52 -1.05 1.64
N ARG A 123 -7.57 -0.41 0.94
CA ARG A 123 -7.79 0.08 -0.43
C ARG A 123 -8.12 -1.05 -1.41
N LEU A 124 -7.54 -2.22 -1.19
CA LEU A 124 -7.75 -3.42 -2.00
C LEU A 124 -8.92 -4.29 -1.50
N GLY A 125 -9.56 -3.95 -0.37
CA GLY A 125 -10.64 -4.73 0.24
C GLY A 125 -10.18 -6.02 0.92
N LEU A 126 -8.90 -6.12 1.30
CA LEU A 126 -8.28 -7.31 1.88
C LEU A 126 -8.48 -7.39 3.39
N GLN A 127 -8.51 -8.62 3.93
CA GLN A 127 -8.70 -8.87 5.35
C GLN A 127 -7.36 -8.79 6.11
N ILE A 128 -7.36 -8.11 7.26
CA ILE A 128 -6.15 -7.89 8.09
C ILE A 128 -6.03 -8.86 9.28
N ASP A 129 -7.11 -9.57 9.57
CA ASP A 129 -7.32 -10.46 10.72
C ASP A 129 -7.11 -11.94 10.40
N ARG A 130 -6.61 -12.24 9.19
CA ARG A 130 -6.24 -13.60 8.80
C ARG A 130 -5.28 -14.21 9.82
N GLN A 131 -5.51 -15.48 10.16
CA GLN A 131 -4.70 -16.23 11.12
C GLN A 131 -3.69 -17.15 10.42
N ASN A 132 -2.51 -17.29 11.02
CA ASN A 132 -1.49 -18.27 10.60
C ASN A 132 -1.81 -19.68 11.11
N LYS A 133 -0.93 -20.66 10.83
CA LYS A 133 -1.12 -22.06 11.29
C LYS A 133 -1.16 -22.21 12.81
N ALA A 134 -0.61 -21.25 13.55
CA ALA A 134 -0.67 -21.21 15.02
C ALA A 134 -1.95 -20.51 15.54
N GLY A 135 -2.86 -20.09 14.66
CA GLY A 135 -4.10 -19.40 15.02
C GLY A 135 -3.91 -17.92 15.35
N ASN A 136 -2.76 -17.32 15.02
CA ASN A 136 -2.47 -15.93 15.34
C ASN A 136 -2.60 -15.02 14.11
N SER A 137 -3.28 -13.90 14.28
CA SER A 137 -3.34 -12.74 13.38
C SER A 137 -2.21 -11.75 13.65
N ALA A 138 -2.00 -10.77 12.76
CA ALA A 138 -1.00 -9.73 12.96
C ALA A 138 -1.20 -8.96 14.28
N VAL A 139 -2.46 -8.73 14.69
CA VAL A 139 -2.79 -8.07 15.96
C VAL A 139 -2.45 -8.95 17.16
N GLU A 140 -2.74 -10.25 17.09
CA GLU A 140 -2.44 -11.19 18.18
C GLU A 140 -0.94 -11.34 18.40
N VAL A 141 -0.15 -11.41 17.31
CA VAL A 141 1.30 -11.46 17.41
C VAL A 141 1.88 -10.16 18.00
N ALA A 142 1.39 -8.99 17.56
CA ALA A 142 1.80 -7.71 18.14
C ALA A 142 1.45 -7.60 19.64
N LYS A 143 0.29 -8.12 20.06
CA LYS A 143 -0.11 -8.19 21.47
C LYS A 143 0.79 -9.11 22.29
N PHE A 144 1.09 -10.29 21.77
CA PHE A 144 1.96 -11.25 22.44
C PHE A 144 3.36 -10.69 22.70
N LEU A 145 3.87 -9.87 21.77
CA LEU A 145 5.18 -9.22 21.88
C LEU A 145 5.15 -7.87 22.63
N GLY A 146 3.97 -7.35 22.95
CA GLY A 146 3.82 -6.07 23.66
C GLY A 146 4.05 -4.81 22.80
N HIS A 147 3.91 -4.91 21.48
CA HIS A 147 4.14 -3.81 20.54
C HIS A 147 2.96 -2.83 20.50
N THR A 148 2.88 -1.92 21.47
CA THR A 148 1.73 -1.02 21.69
C THR A 148 1.43 -0.11 20.50
N GLU A 149 2.46 0.45 19.85
CA GLU A 149 2.31 1.31 18.68
C GLU A 149 1.84 0.54 17.47
N CYS A 150 2.40 -0.66 17.23
CA CYS A 150 1.93 -1.56 16.17
C CYS A 150 0.47 -1.99 16.38
N ILE A 151 0.07 -2.33 17.61
CA ILE A 151 -1.33 -2.66 17.94
C ILE A 151 -2.23 -1.46 17.62
N SER A 152 -1.79 -0.26 17.99
CA SER A 152 -2.50 0.98 17.67
C SER A 152 -2.58 1.19 16.16
N ALA A 153 -1.52 0.96 15.38
CA ALA A 153 -1.56 1.07 13.93
C ALA A 153 -2.53 0.06 13.29
N LEU A 154 -2.53 -1.19 13.75
CA LEU A 154 -3.45 -2.23 13.25
C LEU A 154 -4.92 -1.92 13.62
N THR A 155 -5.17 -1.32 14.78
CA THR A 155 -6.54 -1.13 15.32
C THR A 155 -7.13 0.27 15.04
N ASN A 156 -6.31 1.32 15.09
CA ASN A 156 -6.74 2.73 15.22
C ASN A 156 -6.92 3.48 13.89
N ILE A 157 -6.81 2.79 12.75
CA ILE A 157 -7.06 3.40 11.42
C ILE A 157 -8.57 3.53 11.12
N SER A 158 -9.48 3.26 12.08
CA SER A 158 -10.91 3.60 11.88
C SER A 158 -11.19 5.11 11.97
N LYS A 159 -10.29 5.92 12.55
CA LYS A 159 -10.54 7.36 12.80
C LYS A 159 -9.78 8.34 11.89
N ARG A 160 -8.58 8.01 11.39
CA ARG A 160 -7.73 9.01 10.72
C ARG A 160 -7.93 9.17 9.20
N SER A 161 -8.55 8.22 8.49
CA SER A 161 -8.74 8.33 7.04
C SER A 161 -10.04 9.00 6.61
N CYS A 162 -11.09 8.97 7.44
CA CYS A 162 -12.35 9.66 7.12
C CYS A 162 -12.23 11.19 7.29
N GLU A 163 -11.53 11.68 8.31
CA GLU A 163 -11.48 13.12 8.60
C GLU A 163 -10.68 13.93 7.56
N ALA A 164 -9.64 13.36 6.95
CA ALA A 164 -8.81 14.06 5.98
C ALA A 164 -9.53 14.25 4.62
N ASP A 165 -10.22 13.22 4.14
CA ASP A 165 -10.94 13.26 2.86
C ASP A 165 -12.30 13.95 2.99
N GLU A 166 -13.02 13.78 4.09
CA GLU A 166 -14.26 14.51 4.36
C GLU A 166 -13.98 16.00 4.61
N GLY A 167 -12.90 16.34 5.30
CA GLY A 167 -12.46 17.72 5.49
C GLY A 167 -12.04 18.41 4.19
N ASN A 168 -11.32 17.71 3.31
CA ASN A 168 -10.92 18.25 2.00
C ASN A 168 -12.14 18.39 1.05
N PHE A 169 -13.04 17.40 1.05
CA PHE A 169 -14.28 17.46 0.30
C PHE A 169 -15.19 18.59 0.79
N LYS A 170 -15.40 18.72 2.10
CA LYS A 170 -16.21 19.78 2.71
C LYS A 170 -15.60 21.17 2.48
N ARG A 171 -14.26 21.31 2.51
CA ARG A 171 -13.57 22.55 2.12
C ARG A 171 -13.73 22.89 0.64
N LYS A 172 -13.63 21.91 -0.26
CA LYS A 172 -13.88 22.11 -1.71
C LYS A 172 -15.33 22.50 -1.98
N VAL A 173 -16.29 21.82 -1.35
CA VAL A 173 -17.72 22.13 -1.44
C VAL A 173 -18.02 23.51 -0.90
N ASN A 174 -17.48 23.88 0.27
CA ASN A 174 -17.66 25.22 0.82
C ASN A 174 -17.01 26.29 -0.06
N SER A 175 -15.81 26.05 -0.60
CA SER A 175 -15.16 26.97 -1.53
C SER A 175 -15.96 27.17 -2.82
N LEU A 176 -16.59 26.11 -3.33
CA LEU A 176 -17.49 26.17 -4.49
C LEU A 176 -18.80 26.88 -4.15
N ALA A 177 -19.39 26.62 -2.99
CA ALA A 177 -20.60 27.28 -2.51
C ALA A 177 -20.36 28.79 -2.34
N SER A 178 -19.24 29.21 -1.75
CA SER A 178 -18.86 30.63 -1.65
C SER A 178 -18.66 31.28 -3.03
N LYS A 179 -18.06 30.55 -3.98
CA LYS A 179 -17.91 31.05 -5.36
C LYS A 179 -19.26 31.18 -6.08
N LEU A 180 -20.22 30.29 -5.79
CA LEU A 180 -21.56 30.32 -6.36
C LEU A 180 -22.43 31.42 -5.73
N GLU A 181 -22.32 31.66 -4.43
CA GLU A 181 -22.96 32.79 -3.73
C GLU A 181 -22.49 34.15 -4.28
N VAL A 182 -21.20 34.28 -4.61
CA VAL A 182 -20.66 35.48 -5.27
C VAL A 182 -21.20 35.66 -6.70
N LEU A 183 -21.64 34.57 -7.35
CA LEU A 183 -22.18 34.58 -8.72
C LEU A 183 -23.71 34.78 -8.80
N GLN A 184 -24.45 34.80 -7.68
CA GLN A 184 -25.92 34.86 -7.71
C GLN A 184 -26.57 36.07 -7.03
N MET A 185 -25.85 37.16 -6.76
CA MET A 185 -26.46 38.37 -6.19
C MET A 185 -26.21 39.61 -7.03
N ARG A 186 -26.54 39.56 -8.34
CA ARG A 186 -26.70 40.82 -9.08
C ARG A 186 -27.97 40.96 -9.90
N ASP A 187 -28.59 39.89 -10.39
CA ASP A 187 -29.87 40.03 -11.09
C ASP A 187 -30.70 38.78 -10.88
N LEU A 188 -31.73 38.87 -10.03
CA LEU A 188 -33.09 38.35 -10.23
C LEU A 188 -33.82 38.28 -8.89
N ASN A 189 -34.71 39.26 -8.67
CA ASN A 189 -35.75 39.21 -7.64
C ASN A 189 -36.63 37.96 -7.85
N TYR A 190 -36.43 36.92 -7.07
CA TYR A 190 -37.37 35.79 -6.98
C TYR A 190 -38.04 35.79 -5.62
N THR A 191 -39.02 36.68 -5.48
CA THR A 191 -40.05 36.55 -4.46
C THR A 191 -40.93 35.34 -4.80
N GLY A 192 -40.68 34.17 -4.19
CA GLY A 192 -41.70 33.13 -4.05
C GLY A 192 -41.47 31.73 -4.63
N LEU A 193 -40.25 31.30 -4.97
CA LEU A 193 -40.00 29.89 -5.28
C LEU A 193 -39.52 29.12 -4.04
N SER A 194 -40.12 27.94 -3.80
CA SER A 194 -39.68 27.06 -2.72
C SER A 194 -38.26 26.54 -3.00
N PHE A 195 -37.50 26.30 -1.93
CA PHE A 195 -36.10 25.86 -1.96
C PHE A 195 -35.84 24.65 -2.88
N THR A 196 -36.85 23.81 -3.10
CA THR A 196 -36.78 22.64 -3.98
C THR A 196 -36.73 23.01 -5.46
N ALA A 197 -37.43 24.08 -5.88
CA ALA A 197 -37.38 24.56 -7.26
C ALA A 197 -36.02 25.17 -7.60
N PHE A 198 -35.40 25.84 -6.63
CA PHE A 198 -34.04 26.37 -6.76
C PHE A 198 -33.00 25.26 -6.90
N LEU A 199 -33.08 24.23 -6.06
CA LEU A 199 -32.18 23.07 -6.14
C LEU A 199 -32.31 22.34 -7.49
N LEU A 200 -33.53 22.22 -8.04
CA LEU A 200 -33.77 21.60 -9.34
C LEU A 200 -33.19 22.41 -10.51
N VAL A 201 -33.25 23.74 -10.44
CA VAL A 201 -32.63 24.64 -11.43
C VAL A 201 -31.09 24.53 -11.37
N CYS A 202 -30.50 24.45 -10.18
CA CYS A 202 -29.06 24.24 -10.04
C CYS A 202 -28.62 22.86 -10.57
N ILE A 203 -29.37 21.80 -10.28
CA ILE A 203 -29.06 20.44 -10.76
C ILE A 203 -29.17 20.37 -12.29
N THR A 204 -30.18 21.01 -12.88
CA THR A 204 -30.36 21.05 -14.35
C THR A 204 -29.32 21.92 -15.06
N ALA A 205 -28.87 23.02 -14.43
CA ALA A 205 -27.78 23.85 -14.96
C ALA A 205 -26.43 23.11 -14.97
N VAL A 206 -26.11 22.39 -13.88
CA VAL A 206 -24.89 21.54 -13.79
C VAL A 206 -24.93 20.40 -14.81
N HIS A 207 -26.11 19.84 -15.09
CA HIS A 207 -26.25 18.80 -16.11
C HIS A 207 -26.08 19.34 -17.54
N ARG A 208 -26.46 20.61 -17.80
CA ARG A 208 -26.28 21.28 -19.11
C ARG A 208 -24.82 21.59 -19.41
N GLU A 209 -24.05 21.97 -18.39
CA GLU A 209 -22.63 22.30 -18.54
C GLU A 209 -21.76 21.07 -18.89
N LYS A 210 -22.17 19.87 -18.45
CA LYS A 210 -21.54 18.60 -18.84
C LYS A 210 -21.86 18.15 -20.26
N VAL A 211 -22.97 18.59 -20.85
CA VAL A 211 -23.36 18.20 -22.23
C VAL A 211 -22.68 19.08 -23.29
N PHE A 212 -22.14 20.24 -22.92
CA PHE A 212 -21.44 21.15 -23.85
C PHE A 212 -19.91 20.95 -23.93
N GLN A 213 -19.37 19.88 -23.34
CA GLN A 213 -17.93 19.53 -23.39
C GLN A 213 -17.66 18.17 -24.08
N LEU A 214 -18.54 17.76 -24.99
CA LEU A 214 -18.32 16.72 -26.01
C LEU A 214 -18.53 17.36 -27.39
#